data_AF-A0A6A0BDG4-F1
#
_entry.id   AF-A0A6A0BDG4-F1
#
_cell.length_a   1.000
_cell.length_b   1.000
_cell.length_c   1.000
_cell.angle_alpha   90.00
_cell.angle_beta   90.00
_cell.angle_gamma   90.00
#
_symmetry.space_group_name_H-M   'P 1'
#
loop_
_entity.id
_entity.type
_entity.pdbx_description
1 polymer ?
#
loop_
_entity_poly.entity_id
_entity_poly.type
_entity_poly.pdbx_seq_one_letter_code
_entity_poly.pdbx_strand_id
1 'polypeptide(L)'
;MAEMNIIHEDRPSQFFVLSDGNNYQLKWDDSRLATHIKEIEKEDFEEYLAGKRTGGDLMFKAAYGTWPLPQEEQEKYYEEQGINDMLAKIKKESEQNWSGAKNE
;
A
#
# COMPACT_ATOMS: atom_id res chain seq x y z
N MET A 1 24.30 -2.81 -19.81
CA MET A 1 23.10 -2.64 -18.97
C MET A 1 21.95 -3.16 -19.80
N ALA A 2 21.18 -4.13 -19.30
CA ALA A 2 20.01 -4.59 -20.03
C ALA A 2 18.94 -3.48 -20.01
N GLU A 3 18.24 -3.30 -21.12
CA GLU A 3 17.24 -2.25 -21.26
C GLU A 3 15.93 -2.71 -20.59
N MET A 4 15.48 -1.94 -19.58
CA MET A 4 14.23 -2.19 -18.88
C MET A 4 13.09 -1.59 -19.69
N ASN A 5 12.21 -2.45 -20.22
CA ASN A 5 11.07 -2.05 -21.04
C ASN A 5 9.77 -2.14 -20.25
N ILE A 6 8.86 -1.17 -20.44
CA ILE A 6 7.53 -1.23 -19.83
C ILE A 6 6.76 -2.39 -20.47
N ILE A 7 6.40 -3.38 -19.67
CA ILE A 7 5.62 -4.56 -20.09
C ILE A 7 4.16 -4.49 -19.61
N HIS A 8 3.86 -3.67 -18.60
CA HIS A 8 2.51 -3.51 -18.07
C HIS A 8 2.30 -2.12 -17.46
N GLU A 9 1.09 -1.59 -17.58
CA GLU A 9 0.65 -0.31 -17.00
C GLU A 9 -0.69 -0.53 -16.28
N ASP A 10 -0.74 -0.20 -14.99
CA ASP A 10 -1.99 -0.17 -14.22
C ASP A 10 -2.34 1.28 -13.91
N ARG A 11 -3.36 1.80 -14.59
CA ARG A 11 -3.82 3.19 -14.41
C ARG A 11 -4.49 3.45 -13.06
N PRO A 12 -5.36 2.56 -12.53
CA PRO A 12 -5.97 2.76 -11.22
C PRO A 12 -4.94 2.94 -10.09
N SER A 13 -3.87 2.15 -10.13
CA SER A 13 -2.83 2.14 -9.11
C SER A 13 -1.60 2.97 -9.50
N GLN A 14 -1.62 3.59 -10.68
CA GLN A 14 -0.56 4.44 -11.25
C GLN A 14 0.85 3.84 -11.18
N PHE A 15 0.98 2.55 -11.49
CA PHE A 15 2.29 1.89 -11.58
C PHE A 15 2.55 1.28 -12.96
N PHE A 16 3.84 1.07 -13.23
CA PHE A 16 4.37 0.43 -14.42
C PHE A 16 5.23 -0.76 -14.02
N VAL A 17 5.10 -1.87 -14.73
CA VAL A 17 6.03 -3.00 -14.62
C VAL A 17 7.02 -2.91 -15.76
N LEU A 18 8.31 -2.94 -15.44
CA LEU A 18 9.40 -3.00 -16.38
C LEU A 18 10.08 -4.36 -16.34
N SER A 19 10.57 -4.83 -17.48
CA SER A 19 11.36 -6.05 -17.56
C SER A 19 12.44 -5.96 -18.64
N ASP A 20 13.56 -6.64 -18.39
CA ASP A 20 14.62 -6.90 -19.36
C ASP A 20 14.60 -8.35 -19.89
N GLY A 21 13.53 -9.10 -19.57
CA GLY A 21 13.37 -10.53 -19.87
C GLY A 21 13.88 -11.48 -18.77
N ASN A 22 14.75 -11.03 -17.88
CA ASN A 22 15.28 -11.81 -16.75
C ASN A 22 14.80 -11.28 -15.40
N ASN A 23 14.69 -9.96 -15.27
CA ASN A 23 14.32 -9.24 -14.06
C ASN A 23 13.01 -8.49 -14.27
N TYR A 24 12.31 -8.24 -13.17
CA TYR A 24 11.06 -7.48 -13.15
C TYR A 24 11.19 -6.35 -12.15
N GLN A 25 10.75 -5.17 -12.54
CA GLN A 25 10.77 -3.97 -11.70
C GLN A 25 9.40 -3.31 -11.69
N LEU A 26 8.97 -2.84 -10.52
CA LEU A 26 7.79 -2.03 -10.35
C LEU A 26 8.21 -0.57 -10.21
N LYS A 27 7.64 0.30 -11.03
CA LYS A 27 7.79 1.75 -10.97
C LYS A 27 6.47 2.40 -10.61
N TRP A 28 6.45 3.24 -9.58
CA TRP A 28 5.27 4.03 -9.22
C TRP A 28 5.69 5.39 -8.66
N ASP A 29 4.78 6.36 -8.72
CA ASP A 29 4.98 7.69 -8.14
C ASP A 29 4.13 7.82 -6.87
N ASP A 30 4.73 8.30 -5.78
CA ASP A 30 4.02 8.57 -4.53
C ASP A 30 3.25 9.92 -4.58
N SER A 31 2.37 10.16 -3.60
CA SER A 31 1.66 11.43 -3.39
C SER A 31 2.57 12.66 -3.35
N ARG A 32 3.86 12.48 -3.01
CA ARG A 32 4.89 13.53 -3.05
C ARG A 32 5.58 13.69 -4.41
N LEU A 33 5.09 13.04 -5.46
CA LEU A 33 5.71 12.94 -6.79
C LEU A 33 7.12 12.32 -6.74
N ALA A 34 7.37 11.48 -5.74
CA ALA A 34 8.61 10.73 -5.64
C ALA A 34 8.49 9.43 -6.46
N THR A 35 9.37 9.26 -7.44
CA THR A 35 9.42 8.03 -8.24
C THR A 35 10.13 6.93 -7.47
N HIS A 36 9.44 5.81 -7.27
CA HIS A 36 9.96 4.60 -6.70
C HIS A 36 10.18 3.56 -7.81
N ILE A 37 11.33 2.89 -7.77
CA ILE A 37 11.63 1.74 -8.64
C ILE A 37 12.14 0.63 -7.73
N LYS A 38 11.43 -0.50 -7.69
CA LYS A 38 11.78 -1.67 -6.89
C LYS A 38 11.76 -2.92 -7.72
N GLU A 39 12.65 -3.85 -7.42
CA GLU A 39 12.62 -5.18 -8.02
C GLU A 39 11.45 -5.99 -7.44
N ILE A 40 10.79 -6.75 -8.30
CA ILE A 40 9.70 -7.66 -7.94
C ILE A 40 10.00 -9.05 -8.47
N GLU A 41 9.44 -10.06 -7.83
CA GLU A 41 9.52 -11.43 -8.33
C GLU A 41 8.53 -11.61 -9.49
N LYS A 42 8.90 -12.46 -10.46
CA LYS A 42 8.01 -12.81 -11.57
C LYS A 42 6.71 -13.43 -11.06
N GLU A 43 6.80 -14.25 -10.01
CA GLU A 43 5.67 -14.90 -9.36
C GLU A 43 4.69 -13.89 -8.76
N ASP A 44 5.19 -12.84 -8.09
CA ASP A 44 4.36 -11.76 -7.54
C ASP A 44 3.58 -11.03 -8.65
N PHE A 45 4.24 -10.78 -9.80
CA PHE A 45 3.59 -10.17 -10.95
C PHE A 45 2.53 -11.10 -11.58
N GLU A 46 2.81 -12.41 -11.67
CA GLU A 46 1.84 -13.40 -12.15
C GLU A 46 0.63 -13.53 -11.22
N GLU A 47 0.80 -13.41 -9.90
CA GLU A 47 -0.33 -13.38 -8.94
C GLU A 47 -1.24 -12.18 -9.14
N TYR A 48 -0.67 -11.01 -9.44
CA TYR A 48 -1.42 -9.81 -9.81
C TYR A 48 -2.16 -10.00 -11.14
N LEU A 49 -1.49 -10.53 -12.18
CA LEU A 49 -2.14 -10.81 -13.47
C LEU A 49 -3.26 -11.86 -13.36
N ALA A 50 -3.12 -12.80 -12.43
CA ALA A 50 -4.15 -13.78 -12.11
C ALA A 50 -5.33 -13.20 -11.31
N GLY A 51 -5.27 -11.94 -10.89
CA GLY A 51 -6.30 -11.28 -10.09
C GLY A 51 -6.38 -11.77 -8.65
N LYS A 52 -5.38 -12.49 -8.15
CA LYS A 52 -5.30 -12.91 -6.74
C LYS A 52 -4.92 -11.75 -5.83
N ARG A 53 -4.19 -10.77 -6.38
CA ARG A 53 -3.64 -9.60 -5.69
C ARG A 53 -4.00 -8.35 -6.48
N THR A 54 -4.24 -7.26 -5.77
CA THR A 54 -4.48 -5.94 -6.36
C THR A 54 -3.16 -5.24 -6.69
N GLY A 55 -3.23 -4.20 -7.51
CA GLY A 55 -2.09 -3.33 -7.77
C GLY A 55 -1.48 -2.71 -6.50
N GLY A 56 -2.34 -2.37 -5.53
CA GLY A 56 -1.93 -1.90 -4.22
C GLY A 56 -1.14 -2.95 -3.43
N ASP A 57 -1.57 -4.22 -3.48
CA ASP A 57 -0.85 -5.31 -2.81
C ASP A 57 0.54 -5.52 -3.40
N LEU A 58 0.67 -5.42 -4.73
CA LEU A 58 1.95 -5.54 -5.43
C LEU A 58 2.89 -4.39 -5.08
N MET A 59 2.40 -3.15 -5.06
CA MET A 59 3.17 -1.99 -4.59
C MET A 59 3.63 -2.13 -3.14
N PHE A 60 2.74 -2.62 -2.26
CA PHE A 60 3.06 -2.85 -0.86
C PHE A 60 4.14 -3.92 -0.69
N LYS A 61 4.01 -5.05 -1.39
CA LYS A 61 5.01 -6.13 -1.41
C LYS A 61 6.37 -5.63 -1.93
N ALA A 62 6.39 -4.84 -2.99
CA ALA A 62 7.61 -4.27 -3.54
C ALA A 62 8.28 -3.24 -2.59
N ALA A 63 7.49 -2.48 -1.84
CA ALA A 63 7.98 -1.47 -0.90
C ALA A 63 8.50 -2.07 0.41
N TYR A 64 7.78 -3.04 0.98
CA TYR A 64 8.01 -3.58 2.32
C TYR A 64 8.56 -5.01 2.34
N GLY A 65 8.61 -5.70 1.21
CA GLY A 65 9.09 -7.08 1.09
C GLY A 65 8.08 -8.15 1.56
N THR A 66 6.91 -7.75 2.07
CA THR A 66 5.86 -8.67 2.53
C THR A 66 4.51 -8.31 1.93
N TRP A 67 3.64 -9.30 1.73
CA TRP A 67 2.27 -9.05 1.30
C TRP A 67 1.51 -8.30 2.40
N PRO A 68 0.55 -7.43 2.05
CA PRO A 68 -0.30 -6.83 3.06
C PRO A 68 -1.12 -7.93 3.75
N LEU A 69 -1.29 -7.76 5.06
CA LEU A 69 -2.09 -8.66 5.87
C LEU A 69 -3.55 -8.64 5.36
N PRO A 70 -4.22 -9.80 5.29
CA PRO A 70 -5.65 -9.83 4.99
C PRO A 70 -6.41 -8.98 6.00
N GLN A 71 -7.52 -8.36 5.59
CA GLN A 71 -8.26 -7.40 6.38
C GLN A 71 -8.59 -7.90 7.81
N GLU A 72 -8.93 -9.18 7.94
CA GLU A 72 -9.19 -9.82 9.24
C GLU A 72 -7.96 -9.86 10.17
N GLU A 73 -6.75 -10.02 9.63
CA GLU A 73 -5.50 -9.95 10.40
C GLU A 73 -5.06 -8.51 10.64
N GLN A 74 -5.39 -7.58 9.74
CA GLN A 74 -5.21 -6.15 9.99
C GLN A 74 -6.05 -5.69 11.18
N GLU A 75 -7.33 -6.06 11.24
CA GLU A 75 -8.22 -5.72 12.36
C GLU A 75 -7.68 -6.26 13.69
N LYS A 76 -7.18 -7.50 13.71
CA LYS A 76 -6.51 -8.07 14.88
C LYS A 76 -5.21 -7.36 15.22
N TYR A 77 -4.39 -6.99 14.23
CA TYR A 77 -3.15 -6.25 14.48
C TYR A 77 -3.41 -4.85 15.06
N TYR A 78 -4.43 -4.14 14.57
CA TYR A 78 -4.85 -2.84 15.12
C TYR A 78 -5.47 -2.95 16.51
N GLU A 79 -6.18 -4.05 16.78
CA GLU A 79 -6.71 -4.38 18.11
C GLU A 79 -5.58 -4.73 19.09
N GLU A 80 -4.61 -5.56 18.67
CA GLU A 80 -3.48 -6.03 19.48
C GLU A 80 -2.45 -4.92 19.77
N GLN A 81 -2.24 -3.99 18.83
CA GLN A 81 -1.44 -2.78 19.03
C GLN A 81 -2.18 -1.69 19.83
N GLY A 82 -3.44 -1.91 20.24
CA GLY A 82 -4.23 -0.95 21.01
C GLY A 82 -4.58 0.33 20.24
N ILE A 83 -4.41 0.34 18.92
CA ILE A 83 -4.68 1.51 18.06
C ILE A 83 -6.17 1.81 18.06
N ASN A 84 -7.04 0.79 18.12
CA ASN A 84 -8.49 1.01 18.28
C ASN A 84 -8.86 1.68 19.61
N ASP A 85 -8.19 1.35 20.71
CA ASP A 85 -8.42 2.00 22.01
C ASP A 85 -7.94 3.46 22.01
N MET A 86 -6.80 3.72 21.35
CA MET A 86 -6.26 5.06 21.16
C MET A 86 -7.15 5.92 20.24
N LEU A 87 -7.65 5.37 19.13
CA LEU A 87 -8.58 6.05 18.22
C LEU A 87 -9.93 6.32 18.89
N ALA A 88 -10.44 5.36 19.69
CA ALA A 88 -11.66 5.54 20.48
C ALA A 88 -11.50 6.65 21.54
N LYS A 89 -10.34 6.72 22.20
CA LYS A 89 -10.01 7.82 23.13
C LYS A 89 -9.96 9.17 22.43
N ILE A 90 -9.27 9.28 21.29
CA ILE A 90 -9.19 10.53 20.52
C ILE A 90 -10.58 10.99 20.07
N LYS A 91 -11.43 10.07 19.60
CA LYS A 91 -12.81 10.39 19.20
C LYS A 91 -13.63 10.92 20.38
N LYS A 92 -13.53 10.27 21.54
CA LYS A 92 -14.20 10.69 22.77
C LYS A 92 -13.70 12.06 23.28
N GLU A 93 -12.39 12.32 23.20
CA GLU A 93 -11.80 13.61 23.57
C GLU A 93 -12.21 14.73 22.59
N SER A 94 -12.35 14.42 21.29
CA SER A 94 -12.81 15.38 20.28
C SER A 94 -14.28 15.80 20.51
N GLU A 95 -15.15 14.85 20.88
CA GLU A 95 -16.56 15.13 21.21
C GLU A 95 -16.71 15.92 22.51
N GLN A 96 -15.85 15.69 23.50
CA GLN A 96 -15.82 16.48 24.74
C GLN A 96 -15.30 17.90 24.54
N ASN A 97 -14.28 18.10 23.70
CA ASN A 97 -13.73 19.44 23.41
C ASN A 97 -14.72 20.34 22.63
N TRP A 98 -15.57 19.76 21.78
CA TRP A 98 -16.58 20.53 21.02
C TRP A 98 -17.79 20.99 21.84
N SER A 99 -18.10 20.34 22.97
CA SER A 99 -19.19 20.78 23.86
C SER A 99 -18.80 21.93 24.79
N GLY A 100 -17.51 22.30 24.85
CA GLY A 100 -17.02 23.42 25.68
C GLY A 100 -16.95 24.78 24.96
N ALA A 101 -17.03 24.83 23.63
CA ALA A 101 -16.83 26.06 22.85
C ALA A 101 -18.13 26.85 22.55
N LYS A 102 -19.24 26.51 23.20
CA LYS A 102 -20.49 27.29 23.16
C LYS A 102 -20.93 27.60 24.58
N ASN A 103 -20.29 28.57 25.22
CA ASN A 103 -20.87 29.46 26.23
C ASN A 103 -19.77 30.43 26.69
N GLU A 104 -19.60 31.52 25.94
CA GLU A 104 -19.09 32.77 26.47
C GLU A 104 -19.99 33.90 25.97
#